data_AF-A0A1F9D8E2-F1
#
_entry.id   AF-A0A1F9D8E2-F1
#
_cell.length_a   1.000
_cell.length_b   1.000
_cell.length_c   1.000
_cell.angle_alpha   90.00
_cell.angle_beta   90.00
_cell.angle_gamma   90.00
#
_symmetry.space_group_name_H-M   'P 1'
#
loop_
_entity.id
_entity.type
_entity.pdbx_description
1 polymer ?
#
loop_
_entity_poly.entity_id
_entity_poly.type
_entity_poly.pdbx_seq_one_letter_code
_entity_poly.pdbx_strand_id
1 'polypeptide(L)'
;MELSKQKNYQQSFDFACSSIQGMNLEERAKKAGANYEKGKGREKITVHFLLEPYHIQFPQIEFHSPSKKVVSLVTRILLLHYLIRADGNPLTGKWVAYKDITGGFLYAGVFARRVTEPLQRRFGKSAQSFKETGIRSGGEPVEIGDASFILQAFPYVPLQYVLWEGDEEFPPSVQLLFDASVDHYLTLEDMVVLGQVTTGRLINRSALSSDGSSCPPLCSPLAPACPAPGRDRDP
;
A
#
# COMPACT_ATOMS: atom_id res chain seq x y z
N MET A 1 3.09 -26.19 -10.27
CA MET A 1 3.79 -25.11 -9.53
C MET A 1 2.83 -24.08 -8.93
N GLU A 2 1.76 -23.67 -9.62
CA GLU A 2 0.73 -22.79 -9.05
C GLU A 2 -0.09 -23.44 -7.91
N LEU A 3 -0.51 -24.70 -8.10
CA LEU A 3 -1.26 -25.46 -7.09
C LEU A 3 -0.52 -25.64 -5.75
N SER A 4 0.82 -25.76 -5.77
CA SER A 4 1.62 -25.88 -4.53
C SER A 4 1.78 -24.55 -3.80
N LYS A 5 1.97 -23.45 -4.54
CA LYS A 5 1.98 -22.09 -3.96
C LYS A 5 0.63 -21.74 -3.34
N GLN A 6 -0.47 -22.09 -4.02
CA GLN A 6 -1.82 -21.84 -3.52
C GLN A 6 -2.12 -22.63 -2.24
N LYS A 7 -1.67 -23.90 -2.15
CA LYS A 7 -1.76 -24.70 -0.92
C LYS A 7 -0.99 -24.07 0.24
N ASN A 8 0.24 -23.59 -0.01
CA ASN A 8 1.05 -22.95 1.02
C ASN A 8 0.40 -21.66 1.55
N TYR A 9 -0.18 -20.84 0.67
CA TYR A 9 -0.90 -19.63 1.11
C TYR A 9 -2.17 -19.95 1.88
N GLN A 10 -2.92 -20.98 1.49
CA GLN A 10 -4.11 -21.39 2.23
C GLN A 10 -3.75 -21.81 3.66
N GLN A 11 -2.69 -22.62 3.82
CA GLN A 11 -2.20 -23.03 5.15
C GLN A 11 -1.76 -21.82 6.00
N SER A 12 -1.04 -20.86 5.40
CA SER A 12 -0.65 -19.63 6.09
C SER A 12 -1.88 -18.83 6.55
N PHE A 13 -2.90 -18.75 5.71
CA PHE A 13 -4.15 -18.08 6.05
C PHE A 13 -4.91 -18.78 7.18
N ASP A 14 -5.02 -20.11 7.12
CA ASP A 14 -5.72 -20.90 8.14
C ASP A 14 -5.01 -20.79 9.50
N PHE A 15 -3.68 -20.79 9.50
CA PHE A 15 -2.88 -20.56 10.71
C PHE A 15 -3.06 -19.14 11.27
N ALA A 16 -3.08 -18.13 10.42
CA ALA A 16 -3.31 -16.74 10.83
C ALA A 16 -4.72 -16.56 11.42
N CYS A 17 -5.74 -17.14 10.80
CA CYS A 17 -7.11 -17.18 11.31
C CYS A 17 -7.19 -17.83 12.69
N SER A 18 -6.54 -18.98 12.88
CA SER A 18 -6.51 -19.68 14.17
C SER A 18 -5.78 -18.86 15.24
N SER A 19 -4.68 -18.21 14.85
CA SER A 19 -3.87 -17.40 15.76
C SER A 19 -4.62 -16.18 16.29
N ILE A 20 -5.30 -15.44 15.41
CA ILE A 20 -5.98 -14.20 15.81
C ILE A 20 -7.24 -14.45 16.65
N GLN A 21 -7.92 -15.60 16.48
CA GLN A 21 -9.12 -15.95 17.27
C GLN A 21 -8.82 -16.11 18.77
N GLY A 22 -7.58 -16.45 19.14
CA GLY A 22 -7.15 -16.54 20.54
C GLY A 22 -6.70 -15.22 21.15
N MET A 23 -6.74 -14.11 20.40
CA MET A 23 -6.19 -12.81 20.83
C MET A 23 -7.27 -11.82 21.24
N ASN A 24 -6.87 -10.81 22.02
CA ASN A 24 -7.72 -9.65 22.30
C ASN A 24 -7.76 -8.71 21.07
N LEU A 25 -8.87 -8.71 20.35
CA LEU A 25 -9.05 -7.97 19.09
C LEU A 25 -8.96 -6.44 19.27
N GLU A 26 -9.48 -5.89 20.36
CA GLU A 26 -9.38 -4.46 20.67
C GLU A 26 -7.93 -4.03 20.88
N GLU A 27 -7.17 -4.83 21.65
CA GLU A 27 -5.76 -4.58 21.89
C GLU A 27 -4.93 -4.69 20.60
N ARG A 28 -5.19 -5.72 19.78
CA ARG A 28 -4.53 -5.89 18.47
C ARG A 28 -4.80 -4.72 17.54
N ALA A 29 -6.05 -4.28 17.45
CA ALA A 29 -6.41 -3.13 16.63
C ALA A 29 -5.67 -1.86 17.09
N LYS A 30 -5.65 -1.60 18.40
CA LYS A 30 -4.91 -0.45 18.97
C LYS A 30 -3.42 -0.49 18.63
N LYS A 31 -2.76 -1.63 18.82
CA LYS A 31 -1.32 -1.81 18.53
C LYS A 31 -1.01 -1.70 17.04
N ALA A 32 -1.96 -2.07 16.19
CA ALA A 32 -1.85 -1.96 14.74
C ALA A 32 -2.24 -0.58 14.18
N GLY A 33 -2.70 0.36 15.01
CA GLY A 33 -3.19 1.67 14.54
C GLY A 33 -4.48 1.52 13.73
N ALA A 34 -5.26 0.50 14.03
CA ALA A 34 -6.53 0.18 13.40
C ALA A 34 -7.71 0.55 14.31
N ASN A 35 -8.89 0.73 13.71
CA ASN A 35 -10.11 1.00 14.47
C ASN A 35 -10.78 -0.31 14.86
N TYR A 36 -11.30 -0.38 16.09
CA TYR A 36 -12.07 -1.51 16.59
C TYR A 36 -13.48 -1.08 16.95
N GLU A 37 -14.46 -1.89 16.55
CA GLU A 37 -15.87 -1.69 16.86
C GLU A 37 -16.47 -2.99 17.38
N LYS A 38 -17.15 -2.92 18.54
CA LYS A 38 -17.86 -4.05 19.14
C LYS A 38 -19.37 -3.90 18.95
N GLY A 39 -19.97 -4.83 18.21
CA GLY A 39 -21.41 -4.95 18.01
C GLY A 39 -22.02 -6.08 18.87
N LYS A 40 -23.34 -6.30 18.71
CA LYS A 40 -24.06 -7.41 19.36
C LYS A 40 -23.59 -8.76 18.80
N GLY A 41 -22.59 -9.37 19.44
CA GLY A 41 -22.05 -10.68 19.08
C GLY A 41 -21.16 -10.70 17.82
N ARG A 42 -20.76 -9.53 17.33
CA ARG A 42 -19.81 -9.36 16.22
C ARG A 42 -18.81 -8.28 16.55
N GLU A 43 -17.58 -8.48 16.14
CA GLU A 43 -16.50 -7.51 16.27
C GLU A 43 -15.99 -7.16 14.88
N LYS A 44 -15.54 -5.92 14.71
CA LYS A 44 -15.01 -5.42 13.43
C LYS A 44 -13.71 -4.69 13.68
N ILE A 45 -12.67 -5.06 12.95
CA ILE A 45 -11.44 -4.29 12.86
C ILE A 45 -11.39 -3.63 11.48
N THR A 46 -11.14 -2.31 11.44
CA THR A 46 -10.89 -1.57 10.21
C THR A 46 -9.42 -1.19 10.12
N VAL A 47 -8.70 -1.80 9.17
CA VAL A 47 -7.28 -1.54 8.90
C VAL A 47 -7.14 -0.79 7.57
N HIS A 48 -6.40 0.31 7.55
CA HIS A 48 -6.06 0.95 6.29
C HIS A 48 -4.90 0.20 5.62
N PHE A 49 -5.12 -0.29 4.41
CA PHE A 49 -4.08 -0.90 3.58
C PHE A 49 -4.03 -0.20 2.22
N LEU A 50 -2.91 0.45 1.93
CA LEU A 50 -2.72 1.29 0.74
C LEU A 50 -3.83 2.34 0.58
N LEU A 51 -4.06 3.09 1.67
CA LEU A 51 -5.09 4.13 1.85
C LEU A 51 -6.54 3.65 1.73
N GLU A 52 -6.79 2.36 1.59
CA GLU A 52 -8.13 1.79 1.52
C GLU A 52 -8.51 1.15 2.86
N PRO A 53 -9.70 1.45 3.42
CA PRO A 53 -10.15 0.84 4.67
C PRO A 53 -10.67 -0.59 4.42
N TYR A 54 -9.92 -1.58 4.90
CA TYR A 54 -10.33 -2.98 4.92
C TYR A 54 -11.05 -3.32 6.22
N HIS A 55 -12.22 -3.94 6.09
CA HIS A 55 -13.03 -4.36 7.22
C HIS A 55 -12.87 -5.87 7.42
N ILE A 56 -12.51 -6.27 8.64
CA ILE A 56 -12.38 -7.65 9.06
C ILE A 56 -13.42 -7.91 10.13
N GLN A 57 -14.39 -8.79 9.83
CA GLN A 57 -15.46 -9.15 10.75
C GLN A 57 -15.11 -10.42 11.51
N PHE A 58 -15.59 -10.53 12.76
CA PHE A 58 -15.40 -11.68 13.65
C PHE A 58 -16.74 -12.06 14.30
N PRO A 59 -16.96 -13.34 14.69
CA PRO A 59 -15.98 -14.44 14.75
C PRO A 59 -15.78 -15.21 13.43
N GLN A 60 -16.72 -15.11 12.48
CA GLN A 60 -16.51 -15.58 11.11
C GLN A 60 -15.58 -14.58 10.41
N ILE A 61 -14.31 -14.95 10.25
CA ILE A 61 -13.28 -14.06 9.69
C ILE A 61 -13.58 -13.76 8.22
N GLU A 62 -14.25 -12.64 7.99
CA GLU A 62 -14.68 -12.17 6.67
C GLU A 62 -14.02 -10.83 6.34
N PHE A 63 -13.61 -10.67 5.07
CA PHE A 63 -12.87 -9.51 4.61
C PHE A 63 -13.68 -8.74 3.56
N HIS A 64 -13.86 -7.45 3.80
CA HIS A 64 -14.53 -6.54 2.88
C HIS A 64 -13.65 -5.33 2.59
N SER A 65 -13.65 -4.88 1.34
CA SER A 65 -13.09 -3.58 0.98
C SER A 65 -14.10 -2.80 0.15
N PRO A 66 -14.19 -1.46 0.30
CA PRO A 66 -15.17 -0.66 -0.43
C PRO A 66 -15.02 -0.71 -1.95
N SER A 67 -13.79 -0.89 -2.44
CA SER A 67 -13.51 -0.85 -3.89
C SER A 67 -13.42 -2.22 -4.55
N LYS A 68 -13.36 -3.31 -3.79
CA LYS A 68 -13.09 -4.66 -4.34
C LYS A 68 -14.23 -5.61 -4.08
N LYS A 69 -14.66 -6.29 -5.15
CA LYS A 69 -15.64 -7.39 -5.06
C LYS A 69 -15.13 -8.58 -4.25
N VAL A 70 -13.83 -8.87 -4.34
CA VAL A 70 -13.17 -9.97 -3.61
C VAL A 70 -11.80 -9.50 -3.12
N VAL A 71 -11.56 -9.63 -1.82
CA VAL A 71 -10.23 -9.44 -1.24
C VAL A 71 -9.38 -10.68 -1.53
N SER A 72 -8.21 -10.52 -2.17
CA SER A 72 -7.34 -11.63 -2.55
C SER A 72 -6.75 -12.34 -1.31
N LEU A 73 -6.47 -13.64 -1.42
CA LEU A 73 -5.90 -14.45 -0.33
C LEU A 73 -4.62 -13.82 0.23
N VAL A 74 -3.71 -13.35 -0.64
CA VAL A 74 -2.48 -12.65 -0.23
C VAL A 74 -2.77 -11.40 0.59
N THR A 75 -3.76 -10.59 0.19
CA THR A 75 -4.14 -9.39 0.95
C THR A 75 -4.71 -9.77 2.33
N ARG A 76 -5.52 -10.82 2.40
CA ARG A 76 -6.07 -11.31 3.67
C ARG A 76 -4.97 -11.77 4.63
N ILE A 77 -3.98 -12.50 4.11
CA ILE A 77 -2.80 -12.95 4.88
C ILE A 77 -2.04 -11.73 5.42
N LEU A 78 -1.69 -10.77 4.56
CA LEU A 78 -0.97 -9.56 4.99
C LEU A 78 -1.73 -8.78 6.07
N LEU A 79 -3.05 -8.62 5.92
CA LEU A 79 -3.90 -7.94 6.92
C LEU A 79 -3.87 -8.66 8.28
N LEU A 80 -3.98 -9.99 8.27
CA LEU A 80 -3.94 -10.78 9.50
C LEU A 80 -2.56 -10.78 10.14
N HIS A 81 -1.50 -11.02 9.36
CA HIS A 81 -0.13 -11.03 9.87
C HIS A 81 0.26 -9.68 10.48
N TYR A 82 -0.12 -8.57 9.82
CA TYR A 82 0.05 -7.23 10.37
C TYR A 82 -0.64 -7.08 11.73
N LEU A 83 -1.91 -7.47 11.85
CA LEU A 83 -2.66 -7.38 13.11
C LEU A 83 -2.10 -8.28 14.22
N ILE A 84 -1.70 -9.49 13.86
CA ILE A 84 -1.14 -10.48 14.79
C ILE A 84 0.19 -9.98 15.36
N ARG A 85 1.07 -9.49 14.48
CA ARG A 85 2.44 -9.12 14.82
C ARG A 85 2.54 -7.77 15.51
N ALA A 86 1.69 -6.80 15.14
CA ALA A 86 1.72 -5.45 15.68
C ALA A 86 1.81 -5.43 17.22
N ASP A 87 2.84 -4.78 17.74
CA ASP A 87 3.07 -4.61 19.18
C ASP A 87 2.85 -3.17 19.68
N GLY A 88 2.71 -2.22 18.75
CA GLY A 88 2.45 -0.81 19.04
C GLY A 88 3.70 0.07 19.07
N ASN A 89 4.86 -0.45 18.66
CA ASN A 89 6.09 0.33 18.59
C ASN A 89 5.98 1.50 17.59
N PRO A 90 6.31 2.74 18.00
CA PRO A 90 6.19 3.89 17.10
C PRO A 90 7.18 3.79 15.93
N LEU A 91 6.86 4.48 14.84
CA LEU A 91 7.79 4.70 13.73
C LEU A 91 9.07 5.37 14.26
N THR A 92 10.21 4.90 13.77
CA THR A 92 11.52 5.45 14.15
C THR A 92 11.91 6.69 13.36
N GLY A 93 11.32 6.88 12.17
CA GLY A 93 11.71 7.87 11.18
C GLY A 93 13.01 7.54 10.44
N LYS A 94 13.61 6.37 10.71
CA LYS A 94 14.86 5.93 10.08
C LYS A 94 14.56 4.96 8.96
N TRP A 95 15.05 5.25 7.77
CA TRP A 95 14.85 4.41 6.59
C TRP A 95 15.95 3.37 6.46
N VAL A 96 15.57 2.11 6.27
CA VAL A 96 16.48 0.97 6.10
C VAL A 96 16.13 0.19 4.84
N ALA A 97 17.16 -0.28 4.12
CA ALA A 97 16.95 -1.18 2.99
C ALA A 97 16.64 -2.59 3.51
N TYR A 98 15.89 -3.37 2.73
CA TYR A 98 15.53 -4.74 3.09
C TYR A 98 16.74 -5.60 3.50
N LYS A 99 17.86 -5.47 2.79
CA LYS A 99 19.09 -6.24 3.07
C LYS A 99 19.74 -5.91 4.42
N ASP A 100 19.46 -4.72 4.97
CA ASP A 100 20.06 -4.20 6.20
C ASP A 100 19.16 -4.50 7.42
N ILE A 101 17.96 -5.02 7.21
CA ILE A 101 17.10 -5.58 8.26
C ILE A 101 17.72 -6.90 8.73
N THR A 102 17.66 -7.19 10.04
CA THR A 102 18.18 -8.42 10.64
C THR A 102 17.66 -9.66 9.88
N GLY A 103 18.59 -10.44 9.30
CA GLY A 103 18.28 -11.63 8.49
C GLY A 103 17.89 -11.34 7.03
N GLY A 104 17.62 -10.08 6.67
CA GLY A 104 17.18 -9.67 5.34
C GLY A 104 18.21 -9.91 4.23
N PHE A 105 19.50 -9.82 4.54
CA PHE A 105 20.59 -10.11 3.59
C PHE A 105 20.44 -11.49 2.92
N LEU A 106 20.00 -12.51 3.67
CA LEU A 106 19.82 -13.88 3.17
C LEU A 106 18.76 -13.99 2.06
N TYR A 107 17.80 -13.06 2.04
CA TYR A 107 16.69 -13.03 1.08
C TYR A 107 16.78 -11.86 0.10
N ALA A 108 17.85 -11.07 0.13
CA ALA A 108 17.99 -9.86 -0.68
C ALA A 108 17.85 -10.14 -2.19
N GLY A 109 18.36 -11.26 -2.68
CA GLY A 109 18.20 -11.66 -4.08
C GLY A 109 16.75 -12.01 -4.46
N VAL A 110 15.97 -12.59 -3.53
CA VAL A 110 14.54 -12.86 -3.74
C VAL A 110 13.75 -11.55 -3.75
N PHE A 111 14.06 -10.66 -2.80
CA PHE A 111 13.46 -9.33 -2.74
C PHE A 111 13.73 -8.54 -4.02
N ALA A 112 14.98 -8.48 -4.48
CA ALA A 112 15.35 -7.74 -5.69
C ALA A 112 14.54 -8.23 -6.92
N ARG A 113 14.54 -9.55 -7.16
CA ARG A 113 13.82 -10.17 -8.28
C ARG A 113 12.32 -9.91 -8.29
N ARG A 114 11.71 -9.81 -7.11
CA ARG A 114 10.25 -9.64 -6.96
C ARG A 114 9.80 -8.20 -6.84
N VAL A 115 10.69 -7.29 -6.44
CA VAL A 115 10.35 -5.93 -6.05
C VAL A 115 11.13 -4.90 -6.86
N THR A 116 12.46 -4.81 -6.70
CA THR A 116 13.23 -3.71 -7.29
C THR A 116 13.47 -3.88 -8.78
N GLU A 117 13.79 -5.10 -9.25
CA GLU A 117 14.06 -5.34 -10.67
C GLU A 117 12.83 -5.09 -11.57
N PRO A 118 11.58 -5.50 -11.20
CA PRO A 118 10.40 -5.11 -11.97
C PRO A 118 10.20 -3.59 -12.07
N LEU A 119 10.48 -2.84 -10.99
CA LEU A 119 10.40 -1.38 -11.01
C LEU A 119 11.48 -0.77 -11.89
N GLN A 120 12.73 -1.24 -11.78
CA GLN A 120 13.83 -0.80 -12.65
C GLN A 120 13.49 -1.03 -14.13
N ARG A 121 12.98 -2.21 -14.49
CA ARG A 121 12.57 -2.50 -15.86
C ARG A 121 11.45 -1.58 -16.35
N ARG A 122 10.50 -1.22 -15.47
CA ARG A 122 9.33 -0.41 -15.85
C ARG A 122 9.63 1.08 -15.92
N PHE A 123 10.45 1.59 -15.01
CA PHE A 123 10.60 3.02 -14.75
C PHE A 123 12.04 3.54 -14.86
N GLY A 124 13.04 2.66 -15.04
CA GLY A 124 14.45 3.02 -14.96
C GLY A 124 14.93 4.09 -15.97
N LYS A 125 14.12 4.41 -16.99
CA LYS A 125 14.43 5.46 -17.98
C LYS A 125 13.49 6.67 -17.88
N SER A 126 12.72 6.77 -16.81
CA SER A 126 11.79 7.89 -16.60
C SER A 126 11.44 8.07 -15.11
N ALA A 127 12.26 8.86 -14.44
CA ALA A 127 12.05 9.37 -13.09
C ALA A 127 10.71 10.12 -12.98
N GLN A 128 10.34 10.88 -14.00
CA GLN A 128 9.05 11.55 -14.08
C GLN A 128 7.89 10.56 -14.01
N SER A 129 7.87 9.52 -14.86
CA SER A 129 6.80 8.52 -14.89
C SER A 129 6.68 7.76 -13.56
N PHE A 130 7.82 7.51 -12.91
CA PHE A 130 7.88 6.91 -11.58
C PHE A 130 7.23 7.80 -10.52
N LYS A 131 7.66 9.07 -10.41
CA LYS A 131 7.14 10.04 -9.42
C LYS A 131 5.64 10.24 -9.61
N GLU A 132 5.18 10.48 -10.84
CA GLU A 132 3.77 10.67 -11.14
C GLU A 132 2.91 9.43 -10.80
N THR A 133 3.41 8.23 -11.11
CA THR A 133 2.69 6.99 -10.78
C THR A 133 2.61 6.76 -9.28
N GLY A 134 3.68 7.08 -8.55
CA GLY A 134 3.71 7.06 -7.08
C GLY A 134 2.67 8.00 -6.48
N ILE A 135 2.66 9.26 -6.91
CA ILE A 135 1.71 10.29 -6.44
C ILE A 135 0.26 9.90 -6.76
N ARG A 136 -0.02 9.48 -8.01
CA ARG A 136 -1.36 8.96 -8.37
C ARG A 136 -1.76 7.76 -7.53
N SER A 137 -0.79 7.01 -7.01
CA SER A 137 -1.00 5.88 -6.10
C SER A 137 -1.25 6.25 -4.65
N GLY A 138 -1.31 7.55 -4.34
CA GLY A 138 -1.47 8.08 -2.99
C GLY A 138 -0.14 8.21 -2.26
N GLY A 139 0.98 8.21 -2.98
CA GLY A 139 2.30 8.48 -2.41
C GLY A 139 2.55 9.98 -2.23
N GLU A 140 3.31 10.33 -1.22
CA GLU A 140 3.79 11.68 -0.97
C GLU A 140 5.21 11.85 -1.54
N PRO A 141 5.47 12.88 -2.36
CA PRO A 141 6.79 13.08 -2.96
C PRO A 141 7.83 13.41 -1.89
N VAL A 142 9.05 12.92 -2.09
CA VAL A 142 10.23 13.31 -1.31
C VAL A 142 11.39 13.62 -2.26
N GLU A 143 12.42 14.29 -1.75
CA GLU A 143 13.52 14.83 -2.56
C GLU A 143 14.81 14.02 -2.32
N ILE A 144 14.79 12.77 -2.80
CA ILE A 144 15.91 11.82 -2.76
C ILE A 144 16.04 11.14 -4.15
N GLY A 145 17.26 10.98 -4.66
CA GLY A 145 17.50 10.44 -6.00
C GLY A 145 16.91 11.34 -7.09
N ASP A 146 16.68 10.79 -8.28
CA ASP A 146 16.04 11.52 -9.38
C ASP A 146 14.51 11.56 -9.24
N ALA A 147 13.94 10.54 -8.61
CA ALA A 147 12.54 10.52 -8.19
C ALA A 147 12.32 9.64 -6.96
N SER A 148 11.54 10.14 -6.01
CA SER A 148 11.13 9.36 -4.85
C SER A 148 9.77 9.78 -4.29
N PHE A 149 9.17 8.85 -3.55
CA PHE A 149 7.92 9.07 -2.85
C PHE A 149 7.77 8.09 -1.68
N ILE A 150 6.97 8.46 -0.68
CA ILE A 150 6.56 7.59 0.42
C ILE A 150 5.12 7.12 0.16
N LEU A 151 4.90 5.81 0.16
CA LEU A 151 3.59 5.19 0.05
C LEU A 151 3.20 4.58 1.40
N GLN A 152 2.09 5.02 1.99
CA GLN A 152 1.59 4.46 3.24
C GLN A 152 0.94 3.09 2.99
N ALA A 153 1.64 2.00 3.30
CA ALA A 153 1.10 0.65 3.11
C ALA A 153 0.17 0.23 4.24
N PHE A 154 0.62 0.32 5.49
CA PHE A 154 -0.17 0.14 6.72
C PHE A 154 0.08 1.32 7.66
N PRO A 155 -0.73 1.58 8.71
CA PRO A 155 -0.51 2.71 9.63
C PRO A 155 0.93 2.86 10.13
N TYR A 156 1.60 1.73 10.45
CA TYR A 156 2.99 1.72 10.93
C TYR A 156 3.99 1.07 9.96
N VAL A 157 3.63 0.97 8.67
CA VAL A 157 4.55 0.48 7.62
C VAL A 157 4.50 1.43 6.42
N PRO A 158 5.16 2.60 6.51
CA PRO A 158 5.40 3.43 5.34
C PRO A 158 6.50 2.82 4.47
N LEU A 159 6.40 3.04 3.16
CA LEU A 159 7.32 2.51 2.16
C LEU A 159 7.95 3.66 1.37
N GLN A 160 9.27 3.84 1.45
CA GLN A 160 9.96 4.86 0.66
C GLN A 160 10.55 4.23 -0.60
N TYR A 161 10.11 4.72 -1.74
CA TYR A 161 10.60 4.34 -3.05
C TYR A 161 11.57 5.40 -3.56
N VAL A 162 12.74 4.97 -4.03
CA VAL A 162 13.76 5.86 -4.61
C VAL A 162 14.25 5.28 -5.93
N LEU A 163 14.28 6.11 -6.96
CA LEU A 163 14.79 5.79 -8.28
C LEU A 163 15.95 6.74 -8.63
N TRP A 164 17.04 6.15 -9.09
CA TRP A 164 18.08 6.81 -9.87
C TRP A 164 17.91 6.37 -11.32
N GLU A 165 17.68 7.34 -12.20
CA GLU A 165 17.50 7.12 -13.62
C GLU A 165 18.83 6.63 -14.24
N GLY A 166 18.73 5.67 -15.15
CA GLY A 166 19.91 5.19 -15.87
C GLY A 166 20.20 6.08 -17.07
N ASP A 167 21.47 6.27 -17.38
CA ASP A 167 21.96 7.00 -18.53
C ASP A 167 22.83 6.10 -19.43
N GLU A 168 23.64 6.70 -20.30
CA GLU A 168 24.53 5.96 -21.20
C GLU A 168 25.70 5.28 -20.46
N GLU A 169 26.06 5.76 -19.27
CA GLU A 169 27.21 5.31 -18.49
C GLU A 169 26.81 4.35 -17.36
N PHE A 170 25.64 4.54 -16.75
CA PHE A 170 25.19 3.82 -15.56
C PHE A 170 23.79 3.21 -15.71
N PRO A 171 23.58 1.95 -15.30
CA PRO A 171 22.26 1.33 -15.30
C PRO A 171 21.36 1.95 -14.22
N PRO A 172 20.02 1.92 -14.41
CA PRO A 172 19.10 2.48 -13.43
C PRO A 172 19.07 1.68 -12.13
N SER A 173 18.83 2.38 -11.02
CA SER A 173 18.72 1.78 -9.69
C SER A 173 17.40 2.15 -9.02
N VAL A 174 16.70 1.16 -8.46
CA VAL A 174 15.50 1.40 -7.64
C VAL A 174 15.68 0.74 -6.28
N GLN A 175 15.33 1.48 -5.23
CA GLN A 175 15.27 0.98 -3.87
C GLN A 175 13.85 1.09 -3.32
N LEU A 176 13.50 0.09 -2.50
CA LEU A 176 12.36 0.13 -1.59
C LEU A 176 12.93 0.07 -0.17
N LEU A 177 12.71 1.12 0.60
CA LEU A 177 13.13 1.28 1.97
C LEU A 177 11.92 1.20 2.92
N PHE A 178 12.18 0.74 4.13
CA PHE A 178 11.19 0.60 5.20
C PHE A 178 11.59 1.49 6.37
N ASP A 179 10.64 1.89 7.21
CA ASP A 179 10.99 2.39 8.54
C ASP A 179 11.66 1.27 9.35
N ALA A 180 12.69 1.59 10.14
CA ALA A 180 13.40 0.61 10.96
C ALA A 180 12.50 -0.12 11.98
N SER A 181 11.29 0.38 12.27
CA SER A 181 10.30 -0.31 13.10
C SER A 181 9.57 -1.46 12.40
N VAL A 182 9.81 -1.72 11.11
CA VAL A 182 8.99 -2.65 10.30
C VAL A 182 8.98 -4.08 10.83
N ASP A 183 10.03 -4.51 11.54
CA ASP A 183 10.12 -5.84 12.14
C ASP A 183 9.13 -6.06 13.29
N HIS A 184 8.61 -4.99 13.90
CA HIS A 184 7.51 -5.04 14.85
C HIS A 184 6.14 -5.32 14.19
N TYR A 185 6.06 -5.24 12.86
CA TYR A 185 4.80 -5.28 12.13
C TYR A 185 4.73 -6.36 11.05
N LEU A 186 5.85 -6.69 10.41
CA LEU A 186 5.91 -7.70 9.35
C LEU A 186 7.13 -8.63 9.53
N THR A 187 7.01 -9.86 9.05
CA THR A 187 8.18 -10.74 8.89
C THR A 187 8.94 -10.38 7.60
N LEU A 188 10.16 -10.90 7.43
CA LEU A 188 10.92 -10.73 6.20
C LEU A 188 10.15 -11.24 4.96
N GLU A 189 9.46 -12.37 5.09
CA GLU A 189 8.63 -12.94 4.04
C GLU A 189 7.45 -12.02 3.69
N ASP A 190 6.77 -11.48 4.70
CA ASP A 190 5.66 -10.54 4.49
C ASP A 190 6.13 -9.22 3.89
N MET A 191 7.33 -8.74 4.23
CA MET A 191 7.94 -7.55 3.59
C MET A 191 8.19 -7.79 2.09
N VAL A 192 8.69 -8.98 1.71
CA VAL A 192 8.84 -9.36 0.28
C VAL A 192 7.50 -9.39 -0.42
N VAL A 193 6.49 -10.02 0.19
CA VAL A 193 5.14 -10.13 -0.38
C VAL A 193 4.49 -8.76 -0.51
N LEU A 194 4.61 -7.90 0.51
CA LEU A 194 4.13 -6.52 0.49
C LEU A 194 4.81 -5.72 -0.61
N GLY A 195 6.13 -5.80 -0.72
CA GLY A 195 6.91 -5.15 -1.78
C GLY A 195 6.47 -5.61 -3.17
N GLN A 196 6.17 -6.90 -3.35
CA GLN A 196 5.67 -7.45 -4.60
C GLN A 196 4.26 -6.93 -4.93
N VAL A 197 3.35 -6.90 -3.96
CA VAL A 197 1.97 -6.40 -4.14
C VAL A 197 1.96 -4.93 -4.54
N THR A 198 2.73 -4.11 -3.84
CA THR A 198 2.82 -2.66 -4.08
C THR A 198 3.51 -2.35 -5.40
N THR A 199 4.59 -3.06 -5.74
CA THR A 199 5.25 -3.00 -7.05
C THR A 199 4.29 -3.34 -8.19
N GLY A 200 3.56 -4.44 -8.08
CA GLY A 200 2.57 -4.83 -9.09
C GLY A 200 1.48 -3.77 -9.27
N ARG A 201 1.02 -3.15 -8.17
CA ARG A 201 0.05 -2.05 -8.22
C ARG A 201 0.59 -0.83 -8.95
N LEU A 202 1.83 -0.41 -8.68
CA LEU A 202 2.47 0.72 -9.36
C LEU A 202 2.62 0.45 -10.86
N ILE A 203 3.12 -0.72 -11.24
CA ILE A 203 3.28 -1.11 -12.64
C ILE A 203 1.94 -1.12 -13.37
N ASN A 204 0.90 -1.74 -12.80
CA ASN A 204 -0.43 -1.78 -13.42
C ASN A 204 -1.02 -0.38 -13.61
N ARG A 205 -0.82 0.53 -12.65
CA ARG A 205 -1.35 1.89 -12.73
C ARG A 205 -0.63 2.76 -13.76
N SER A 206 0.64 2.47 -14.04
CA SER A 206 1.40 3.13 -15.11
C SER A 206 1.00 2.68 -16.52
N ALA A 207 0.45 1.47 -16.68
CA ALA A 207 -0.02 0.97 -17.97
C ALA A 207 -1.37 1.59 -18.37
N LEU A 208 -2.23 1.87 -17.39
CA LEU A 208 -3.52 2.53 -17.63
C LEU A 208 -3.40 3.97 -18.13
N SER A 209 -2.23 4.62 -17.97
CA SER A 209 -1.97 5.97 -18.47
C SER A 209 -1.42 6.03 -19.90
N SER A 210 -0.96 4.91 -20.48
CA SER A 210 -0.42 4.89 -21.84
C SER A 210 -1.46 4.70 -22.95
N ASP A 211 -2.71 4.34 -22.61
CA ASP A 211 -3.80 4.06 -23.56
C ASP A 211 -4.86 5.19 -23.68
N GLY A 212 -4.56 6.42 -23.21
CA GLY A 212 -5.53 7.51 -23.16
C GLY A 212 -5.02 8.83 -23.74
N SER A 213 -5.00 8.93 -25.07
CA SER A 213 -5.00 10.24 -25.73
C SER A 213 -6.37 10.91 -25.55
N SER A 214 -6.35 12.24 -25.39
CA SER A 214 -7.46 13.18 -25.20
C SER A 214 -8.06 13.27 -23.79
N CYS A 215 -7.45 14.13 -22.97
CA CYS A 215 -8.19 14.86 -21.94
C CYS A 215 -8.60 16.21 -22.56
N PRO A 216 -9.90 16.55 -22.73
CA PRO A 216 -10.29 17.91 -23.06
C PRO A 216 -10.12 18.79 -21.81
N PRO A 217 -9.90 20.11 -21.97
CA PRO A 217 -9.61 20.99 -20.85
C PRO A 217 -10.79 21.03 -19.88
N LEU A 218 -10.46 20.94 -18.59
CA LEU A 218 -11.37 21.14 -17.47
C LEU A 218 -12.13 22.46 -17.65
N CYS A 219 -13.45 22.32 -17.74
CA CYS A 219 -14.39 23.43 -17.70
C CYS A 219 -14.26 24.14 -16.34
N SER A 220 -13.96 25.44 -16.37
CA SER A 220 -13.94 26.31 -15.19
C SER A 220 -15.28 26.27 -14.43
N PRO A 221 -15.27 26.42 -13.09
CA PRO A 221 -16.50 26.48 -12.33
C PRO A 221 -17.25 27.80 -12.58
N LEU A 222 -18.58 27.65 -12.69
CA LEU A 222 -19.62 28.67 -12.80
C LEU A 222 -19.37 29.91 -11.94
N ALA A 223 -19.48 31.08 -12.56
CA ALA A 223 -19.75 32.35 -11.89
C ALA A 223 -21.20 32.40 -11.36
N PRO A 224 -21.50 33.13 -10.27
CA PRO A 224 -22.84 33.22 -9.72
C PRO A 224 -23.76 34.09 -10.59
N ALA A 225 -25.02 33.70 -10.66
CA ALA A 225 -26.08 34.40 -11.38
C ALA A 225 -26.30 35.82 -10.84
N CYS A 226 -26.31 36.81 -11.75
CA CYS A 226 -26.87 38.14 -11.49
C CYS A 226 -28.41 38.05 -11.38
N PRO A 227 -29.06 38.81 -10.48
CA PRO A 227 -30.51 38.89 -10.43
C PRO A 227 -31.05 39.85 -11.52
N ALA A 228 -32.24 39.53 -12.03
CA ALA A 228 -32.93 40.33 -13.04
C ALA A 228 -33.37 41.71 -12.49
N PRO A 229 -33.36 42.78 -13.30
CA PRO A 229 -33.93 44.05 -12.90
C PRO A 229 -35.46 44.01 -13.03
N GLY A 230 -36.15 44.16 -11.89
CA GLY A 230 -37.55 44.54 -11.87
C GLY A 230 -37.73 45.89 -12.56
N ARG A 231 -38.71 45.98 -13.46
CA ARG A 231 -39.22 47.26 -13.94
C ARG A 231 -40.55 47.53 -13.25
N ASP A 232 -40.53 48.59 -12.45
CA ASP A 232 -41.71 49.33 -12.01
C ASP A 232 -42.43 49.99 -13.19
N ARG A 233 -43.76 50.11 -13.04
CA ARG A 233 -44.60 51.31 -13.21
C ARG A 233 -46.07 50.87 -13.08
N ASP A 234 -46.72 51.14 -11.94
CA ASP A 234 -47.45 52.38 -11.56
C ASP A 234 -48.79 52.55 -12.32
N PRO A 235 -49.82 53.20 -11.75
CA PRO A 235 -50.23 53.39 -10.36
C PRO A 235 -51.53 52.65 -9.98
#